data_AF-A0A1B7X8U2-F1
#
_entry.id   AF-A0A1B7X8U2-F1
#
_cell.length_a   1.000
_cell.length_b   1.000
_cell.length_c   1.000
_cell.angle_alpha   90.00
_cell.angle_beta   90.00
_cell.angle_gamma   90.00
#
_symmetry.space_group_name_H-M   'P 1'
#
loop_
_entity.id
_entity.type
_entity.pdbx_description
1 polymer ?
#
loop_
_entity_poly.entity_id
_entity_poly.type
_entity_poly.pdbx_seq_one_letter_code
_entity_poly.pdbx_strand_id
1 'polypeptide(L)'
;MYSWQIIYLAVVAALITFVLLRSPQGAVGKIITFMLNWLVPYTSITIAFVAIFQQGFLPALPFFALAGFCFITFLRRSINVDAK
;
A
#
# COMPACT_ATOMS: atom_id res chain seq x y z
N MET A 1 -6.29 -17.85 -2.71
CA MET A 1 -5.43 -16.72 -3.10
C MET A 1 -4.45 -17.19 -4.15
N TYR A 2 -4.37 -16.50 -5.29
CA TYR A 2 -3.47 -16.85 -6.38
C TYR A 2 -2.02 -16.46 -6.06
N SER A 3 -1.04 -17.17 -6.62
CA SER A 3 0.39 -16.92 -6.34
C SER A 3 0.83 -15.48 -6.62
N TRP A 4 0.30 -14.85 -7.68
CA TRP A 4 0.63 -13.46 -8.02
C TRP A 4 0.10 -12.45 -6.98
N GLN A 5 -1.04 -12.73 -6.33
CA GLN A 5 -1.61 -11.91 -5.27
C GLN A 5 -0.72 -11.91 -4.03
N ILE A 6 -0.13 -13.07 -3.72
CA ILE A 6 0.83 -13.24 -2.62
C ILE A 6 2.14 -12.50 -2.93
N ILE A 7 2.66 -12.64 -4.15
CA ILE A 7 3.88 -11.94 -4.59
C ILE A 7 3.69 -10.42 -4.48
N TYR A 8 2.53 -9.91 -4.92
CA TYR A 8 2.20 -8.49 -4.78
C TYR A 8 2.27 -8.03 -3.32
N LEU A 9 1.63 -8.75 -2.39
CA LEU A 9 1.66 -8.41 -0.96
C LEU A 9 3.08 -8.41 -0.40
N ALA A 10 3.89 -9.41 -0.77
CA ALA A 10 5.27 -9.51 -0.32
C ALA A 10 6.14 -8.34 -0.81
N VAL A 11 5.98 -7.96 -2.09
CA VAL A 11 6.71 -6.82 -2.68
C VAL A 11 6.32 -5.51 -2.02
N VAL A 12 5.02 -5.27 -1.82
CA VAL A 12 4.56 -4.04 -1.16
C VAL A 12 5.03 -3.99 0.29
N ALA A 13 4.94 -5.10 1.03
CA ALA A 13 5.44 -5.17 2.41
C ALA A 13 6.94 -4.85 2.47
N ALA A 14 7.75 -5.42 1.58
CA ALA A 14 9.17 -5.10 1.48
C ALA A 14 9.43 -3.61 1.18
N LEU A 15 8.62 -3.00 0.31
CA LEU A 15 8.71 -1.57 -0.01
C LEU A 15 8.40 -0.69 1.21
N ILE A 16 7.34 -1.04 1.97
CA ILE A 16 6.97 -0.35 3.20
C ILE A 16 8.08 -0.48 4.24
N THR A 17 8.57 -1.69 4.48
CA THR A 17 9.68 -1.95 5.41
C THR A 17 10.93 -1.18 4.98
N PHE A 18 11.25 -1.15 3.68
CA PHE A 18 12.37 -0.38 3.16
C PHE A 18 12.24 1.12 3.48
N VAL A 19 11.07 1.71 3.27
CA VAL A 19 10.83 3.14 3.58
C VAL A 19 10.87 3.43 5.08
N LEU A 20 10.42 2.48 5.91
CA LEU A 20 10.49 2.59 7.36
C LEU A 20 11.94 2.51 7.87
N LEU A 21 12.78 1.66 7.26
CA LEU A 21 14.19 1.48 7.63
C LEU A 21 15.11 2.54 7.03
N ARG A 22 14.83 2.98 5.81
CA ARG A 22 15.57 4.04 5.10
C ARG A 22 14.59 5.08 4.63
N SER A 23 14.70 6.29 5.18
CA SER A 23 14.02 7.47 4.64
C SER A 23 14.68 7.85 3.30
N PRO A 24 14.09 7.48 2.14
CA PRO A 24 14.74 7.70 0.86
C PRO A 24 14.67 9.20 0.57
N GLN A 25 15.82 9.81 0.28
CA GLN A 25 15.91 11.24 -0.03
C GLN A 25 15.93 11.48 -1.55
N GLY A 26 15.65 12.71 -1.97
CA GLY A 26 15.68 13.11 -3.38
C GLY A 26 14.54 12.53 -4.23
N ALA A 27 14.80 12.37 -5.53
CA ALA A 27 13.78 11.92 -6.51
C ALA A 27 13.23 10.52 -6.19
N VAL A 28 14.07 9.61 -5.70
CA VAL A 28 13.69 8.23 -5.34
C VAL A 28 12.67 8.23 -4.19
N GLY A 29 12.87 9.08 -3.18
CA GLY A 29 11.90 9.23 -2.08
C GLY A 29 10.54 9.72 -2.55
N LYS A 30 10.51 10.67 -3.49
CA LYS A 30 9.26 11.17 -4.08
C LYS A 30 8.50 10.09 -4.85
N ILE A 31 9.21 9.29 -5.66
CA ILE A 31 8.62 8.19 -6.43
C ILE A 31 8.05 7.13 -5.49
N ILE A 32 8.83 6.68 -4.50
CA ILE A 32 8.38 5.64 -3.57
C ILE A 32 7.19 6.15 -2.74
N THR A 33 7.21 7.42 -2.33
CA THR A 33 6.09 8.02 -1.61
C THR A 33 4.85 8.13 -2.48
N PHE A 34 4.98 8.49 -3.76
CA PHE A 34 3.88 8.46 -4.73
C PHE A 34 3.32 7.05 -4.89
N MET A 35 4.19 6.05 -5.06
CA MET A 35 3.78 4.65 -5.14
C MET A 35 3.00 4.21 -3.90
N LEU A 36 3.50 4.50 -2.69
CA LEU A 36 2.85 4.09 -1.43
C LEU A 36 1.57 4.86 -1.11
N ASN A 37 1.46 6.12 -1.52
CA ASN A 37 0.30 6.96 -1.20
C ASN A 37 -0.83 6.86 -2.22
N TRP A 38 -0.53 6.52 -3.48
CA TRP A 38 -1.52 6.53 -4.56
C TRP A 38 -1.64 5.18 -5.27
N LEU A 39 -0.53 4.65 -5.81
CA LEU A 39 -0.56 3.45 -6.64
C LEU A 39 -0.93 2.21 -5.82
N VAL A 40 -0.21 1.96 -4.73
CA VAL A 40 -0.38 0.78 -3.87
C VAL A 40 -1.79 0.70 -3.27
N PRO A 41 -2.38 1.76 -2.68
CA PRO A 41 -3.76 1.70 -2.19
C PRO A 41 -4.75 1.40 -3.31
N TYR A 42 -4.63 2.10 -4.45
CA TYR A 42 -5.54 1.92 -5.58
C TYR A 42 -5.48 0.49 -6.12
N THR A 43 -4.28 -0.01 -6.40
CA THR A 43 -4.06 -1.38 -6.88
C THR A 43 -4.53 -2.40 -5.86
N SER A 44 -4.29 -2.18 -4.56
CA SER A 44 -4.75 -3.10 -3.50
C SER A 44 -6.27 -3.16 -3.44
N ILE A 45 -6.97 -2.01 -3.55
CA ILE A 45 -8.44 -1.98 -3.59
C ILE A 45 -8.96 -2.74 -4.82
N THR A 46 -8.36 -2.53 -6.00
CA THR A 46 -8.74 -3.27 -7.22
C THR A 46 -8.56 -4.77 -7.04
N ILE A 47 -7.42 -5.21 -6.50
CA ILE A 47 -7.16 -6.64 -6.23
C ILE A 47 -8.15 -7.18 -5.20
N ALA A 48 -8.51 -6.40 -4.17
CA ALA A 48 -9.49 -6.78 -3.17
C ALA A 48 -10.86 -7.05 -3.81
N PHE A 49 -11.34 -6.15 -4.67
CA PHE A 49 -12.59 -6.36 -5.41
C PHE A 49 -12.54 -7.60 -6.28
N VAL A 50 -11.48 -7.78 -7.07
CA VAL A 50 -11.31 -8.98 -7.91
C VAL A 50 -11.30 -10.25 -7.06
N ALA A 51 -10.62 -10.24 -5.92
CA ALA A 51 -10.58 -11.36 -4.99
C ALA A 51 -11.97 -11.70 -4.42
N ILE A 52 -12.78 -10.69 -4.09
CA ILE A 52 -14.18 -10.91 -3.63
C ILE A 52 -14.98 -11.64 -4.71
N PHE A 53 -14.95 -11.15 -5.95
CA PHE A 53 -15.74 -11.73 -7.03
C PHE A 53 -15.30 -13.15 -7.42
N GLN A 54 -14.00 -13.46 -7.32
CA GLN A 54 -13.47 -14.74 -7.80
C GLN A 54 -13.28 -15.78 -6.69
N GLN A 55 -13.01 -15.36 -5.46
CA GLN A 55 -12.55 -16.24 -4.38
C GLN A 55 -13.29 -15.99 -3.05
N GLY A 56 -14.24 -15.06 -3.01
CA GLY A 56 -14.97 -14.67 -1.82
C GLY A 56 -14.24 -13.63 -0.95
N PHE A 57 -14.84 -13.28 0.19
CA PHE A 57 -14.39 -12.14 1.00
C PHE A 57 -13.08 -12.39 1.77
N LEU A 58 -12.84 -13.61 2.27
CA LEU A 58 -11.67 -13.93 3.11
C LEU A 58 -10.33 -13.56 2.44
N PRO A 59 -10.08 -13.94 1.16
CA PRO A 59 -8.85 -13.61 0.46
C PRO A 59 -8.66 -12.11 0.17
N ALA A 60 -9.72 -11.28 0.27
CA ALA A 60 -9.65 -9.85 0.01
C ALA A 60 -9.18 -9.03 1.23
N LEU A 61 -9.35 -9.57 2.45
CA LEU A 61 -8.97 -8.93 3.71
C LEU A 61 -7.55 -8.33 3.75
N PRO A 62 -6.48 -9.06 3.36
CA PRO A 62 -5.13 -8.50 3.42
C PRO A 62 -4.94 -7.29 2.51
N PHE A 63 -5.65 -7.24 1.37
CA PHE A 63 -5.59 -6.11 0.45
C PHE A 63 -6.32 -4.87 0.99
N PHE A 64 -7.46 -5.06 1.65
CA PHE A 64 -8.14 -3.97 2.35
C PHE A 64 -7.33 -3.44 3.52
N ALA A 65 -6.73 -4.32 4.33
CA ALA A 65 -5.87 -3.92 5.43
C ALA A 65 -4.67 -3.11 4.94
N LEU A 66 -4.05 -3.54 3.84
CA LEU A 66 -2.94 -2.84 3.20
C LEU A 66 -3.35 -1.46 2.67
N ALA A 67 -4.47 -1.38 1.95
CA ALA A 67 -5.00 -0.11 1.44
C ALA A 67 -5.34 0.86 2.59
N GLY A 68 -6.00 0.37 3.64
CA GLY A 68 -6.33 1.14 4.84
C GLY A 68 -5.09 1.64 5.57
N PHE A 69 -4.06 0.79 5.73
CA PHE A 69 -2.78 1.21 6.32
C PHE A 69 -2.13 2.34 5.53
N CYS A 70 -2.01 2.20 4.20
CA CYS A 70 -1.46 3.25 3.35
C CYS A 70 -2.27 4.55 3.45
N PHE A 71 -3.60 4.47 3.45
CA PHE A 71 -4.47 5.64 3.61
C PHE A 71 -4.29 6.36 4.96
N ILE A 72 -4.22 5.62 6.07
CA ILE A 72 -3.98 6.20 7.41
C ILE A 72 -2.60 6.85 7.46
N THR A 73 -1.57 6.19 6.93
CA THR A 73 -0.21 6.76 6.91
C THR A 73 -0.12 8.02 6.04
N PHE A 74 -0.87 8.08 4.94
CA PHE A 74 -0.99 9.27 4.10
C PHE A 74 -1.66 10.42 4.86
N LEU A 75 -2.84 10.18 5.46
CA LEU A 75 -3.55 11.20 6.25
C LEU A 75 -2.69 11.74 7.40
N ARG A 76 -1.98 10.85 8.11
CA ARG A 76 -1.09 11.25 9.20
C ARG A 76 0.07 12.11 8.70
N ARG A 77 0.59 11.83 7.50
CA ARG A 77 1.62 12.67 6.86
C ARG A 77 1.06 14.01 6.42
N SER A 78 -0.12 14.06 5.80
CA SER A 78 -0.69 15.33 5.33
C SER A 78 -0.99 16.28 6.50
N ILE A 79 -1.62 15.78 7.58
CA ILE A 79 -1.93 16.59 8.77
C ILE A 79 -0.66 17.17 9.42
N ASN A 80 0.41 16.39 9.49
CA ASN A 80 1.68 16.85 10.09
C ASN A 80 2.46 17.83 9.20
N VAL A 81 2.18 17.88 7.89
CA VAL A 81 2.78 18.87 6.97
C VAL A 81 2.08 20.21 7.10
N ASP A 82 0.75 20.23 7.27
CA ASP A 82 -0.01 21.47 7.46
C ASP A 82 0.20 22.13 8.84
N ALA A 83 0.76 21.40 9.81
CA ALA A 83 1.05 21.91 11.15
C ALA A 83 2.41 22.64 11.28
N LYS A 84 3.16 22.80 10.19
CA LYS A 84 4.44 23.53 10.12
C LYS A 84 4.33 24.75 9.21
#